data_AF-A0A9P8VW02-F1
#
_entry.id   AF-A0A9P8VW02-F1
#
_cell.length_a   1.000
_cell.length_b   1.000
_cell.length_c   1.000
_cell.angle_alpha   90.00
_cell.angle_beta   90.00
_cell.angle_gamma   90.00
#
_symmetry.space_group_name_H-M   'P 1'
#
loop_
_entity.id
_entity.type
_entity.pdbx_description
1 polymer ?
#
loop_
_entity_poly.entity_id
_entity_poly.type
_entity_poly.pdbx_seq_one_letter_code
_entity_poly.pdbx_strand_id
1 'polypeptide(L)'
;MRVPDSIVVGIEVEFLAAQHASDETEKAATDRRWACEPPSKQPVFGTSPAIDQAPFAWSEAWALQKGCETLARTGLRTACPFPTDWVLGNPINDKATSDAIVLDTDGKTLRVWNTAATDDTVETTDFWFLVKERHISLDLVKYPRSSPSSRFSFVGIELNSPMLSRPSEFARGLPTLRKGLTALRENMVLGLNANCGLHVHVSENGTLSLKTAQRVACLVLMLEDSLLMPISHPHRHTSTYSMRISTESVVVLAKDRAKMEDLCSDGPVQIKALGDMMDKLKGRKKVDKRILHAMMRIYKETNITHLGLALRKFDEGPVHTTTRCALVVTKHNSIEFRYPAATFDADYISGWVHLARHIFAMALTLSDKDFSKALCVVYEMVTRDEKVGWETVMTKGIGFREVVPEEWKKCMRGFGRDLDKQGILSRS
;
A
#
# COMPACT_ATOMS: atom_id res chain seq x y z
N MET A 1 -0.08 -23.41 -7.53
CA MET A 1 -1.53 -23.13 -7.40
C MET A 1 -1.89 -22.12 -8.47
N ARG A 2 -3.04 -22.21 -9.11
CA ARG A 2 -3.51 -21.17 -10.05
C ARG A 2 -4.23 -20.09 -9.23
N VAL A 3 -3.86 -18.84 -9.39
CA VAL A 3 -4.57 -17.69 -8.81
C VAL A 3 -5.88 -17.48 -9.58
N PRO A 4 -7.06 -17.47 -8.93
CA PRO A 4 -8.34 -17.20 -9.59
C PRO A 4 -8.39 -15.81 -10.25
N ASP A 5 -9.09 -15.73 -11.38
CA ASP A 5 -9.36 -14.45 -12.07
C ASP A 5 -10.34 -13.56 -11.29
N SER A 6 -11.05 -14.11 -10.30
CA SER A 6 -11.88 -13.34 -9.36
C SER A 6 -11.07 -12.48 -8.37
N ILE A 7 -9.77 -12.74 -8.23
CA ILE A 7 -8.92 -11.94 -7.34
C ILE A 7 -8.52 -10.65 -8.03
N VAL A 8 -9.05 -9.54 -7.51
CA VAL A 8 -8.79 -8.18 -7.98
C VAL A 8 -7.79 -7.47 -7.07
N VAL A 9 -7.08 -6.49 -7.62
CA VAL A 9 -6.00 -5.79 -6.91
C VAL A 9 -6.09 -4.27 -7.06
N GLY A 10 -5.94 -3.56 -5.95
CA GLY A 10 -5.61 -2.13 -5.92
C GLY A 10 -4.14 -1.92 -5.54
N ILE A 11 -3.53 -0.87 -6.08
CA ILE A 11 -2.14 -0.51 -5.81
C ILE A 11 -2.10 0.96 -5.42
N GLU A 12 -1.48 1.27 -4.28
CA GLU A 12 -1.21 2.65 -3.85
C GLU A 12 0.30 2.86 -3.82
N VAL A 13 0.78 3.89 -4.51
CA VAL A 13 2.20 4.28 -4.52
C VAL A 13 2.31 5.71 -4.01
N GLU A 14 2.89 5.86 -2.82
CA GLU A 14 3.19 7.16 -2.24
C GLU A 14 4.53 7.69 -2.76
N PHE A 15 4.61 9.00 -3.02
CA PHE A 15 5.83 9.67 -3.49
C PHE A 15 5.81 11.17 -3.18
N LEU A 16 6.94 11.82 -3.48
CA LEU A 16 7.14 13.24 -3.27
C LEU A 16 7.18 13.97 -4.62
N ALA A 17 6.36 15.02 -4.77
CA ALA A 17 6.41 15.92 -5.91
C ALA A 17 7.15 17.21 -5.52
N ALA A 18 8.09 17.65 -6.36
CA ALA A 18 8.91 18.81 -6.06
C ALA A 18 8.16 20.14 -6.25
N GLN A 19 8.56 21.10 -5.44
CA GLN A 19 8.18 22.50 -5.51
C GLN A 19 9.44 23.37 -5.43
N HIS A 20 9.53 24.40 -6.26
CA HIS A 20 10.61 25.37 -6.20
C HIS A 20 10.64 26.11 -4.86
N ALA A 21 11.82 26.25 -4.26
CA ALA A 21 11.98 26.83 -2.92
C ALA A 21 11.93 28.38 -2.91
N SER A 22 12.12 29.04 -4.05
CA SER A 22 12.11 30.51 -4.18
C SER A 22 11.74 30.96 -5.59
N ASP A 23 11.16 32.16 -5.71
CA ASP A 23 10.89 32.87 -6.99
C ASP A 23 12.18 33.17 -7.77
N GLU A 24 13.31 33.26 -7.06
CA GLU A 24 14.63 33.34 -7.65
C GLU A 24 14.98 31.98 -8.26
N THR A 25 14.53 31.84 -9.50
CA THR A 25 14.91 30.79 -10.44
C THR A 25 16.43 30.80 -10.59
N GLU A 26 17.13 30.06 -9.73
CA GLU A 26 18.41 29.49 -10.12
C GLU A 26 18.12 28.56 -11.29
N LYS A 27 18.24 29.13 -12.49
CA LYS A 27 18.38 28.47 -13.78
C LYS A 27 19.62 27.57 -13.74
N ALA A 28 19.54 26.46 -13.02
CA ALA A 28 20.44 25.33 -13.20
C ALA A 28 19.84 24.42 -14.28
N ALA A 29 20.18 24.77 -15.52
CA ALA A 29 19.64 24.29 -16.79
C ALA A 29 19.87 22.80 -17.12
N THR A 30 19.57 21.85 -16.24
CA THR A 30 19.77 20.41 -16.53
C THR A 30 18.50 19.57 -16.44
N ASP A 31 17.59 19.83 -15.51
CA ASP A 31 16.34 19.07 -15.41
C ASP A 31 15.15 19.86 -15.97
N ARG A 32 14.61 19.39 -17.10
CA ARG A 32 13.45 20.01 -17.79
C ARG A 32 12.10 19.47 -17.31
N ARG A 33 12.10 18.58 -16.30
CA ARG A 33 10.87 18.05 -15.72
C ARG A 33 10.14 19.12 -14.94
N TRP A 34 8.81 19.00 -14.87
CA TRP A 34 7.96 19.94 -14.15
C TRP A 34 8.18 19.84 -12.64
N ALA A 35 8.29 20.98 -11.99
CA ALA A 35 8.15 21.15 -10.55
C ALA A 35 7.12 22.26 -10.30
N CYS A 36 6.41 22.20 -9.17
CA CYS A 36 5.46 23.24 -8.82
C CYS A 36 6.21 24.57 -8.61
N GLU A 37 5.65 25.66 -9.14
CA GLU A 37 6.11 27.02 -8.82
C GLU A 37 6.00 27.26 -7.30
N PRO A 38 6.83 28.14 -6.72
CA PRO A 38 6.67 28.53 -5.33
C PRO A 38 5.26 29.11 -5.10
N PRO A 39 4.70 29.02 -3.87
CA PRO A 39 3.44 29.68 -3.59
C PRO A 39 3.65 31.18 -3.82
N SER A 40 2.87 31.80 -4.69
CA SER A 40 3.01 33.24 -4.93
C SER A 40 2.84 33.95 -3.58
N LYS A 41 3.67 34.96 -3.30
CA LYS A 41 3.51 35.83 -2.11
C LYS A 41 2.23 36.68 -2.16
N GLN A 42 1.24 36.33 -2.98
CA GLN A 42 0.02 37.12 -3.07
C GLN A 42 -0.69 37.08 -1.72
N PRO A 43 -0.97 38.24 -1.10
CA PRO A 43 -1.75 38.29 0.12
C PRO A 43 -3.13 37.70 -0.21
N VAL A 44 -3.55 36.72 0.58
CA VAL A 44 -4.91 36.19 0.55
C VAL A 44 -5.86 37.38 0.79
N PHE A 45 -6.41 37.94 -0.28
CA PHE A 45 -7.49 38.92 -0.17
C PHE A 45 -8.75 38.16 0.20
N GLY A 46 -9.04 38.08 1.49
CA GLY A 46 -10.27 37.47 1.99
C GLY A 46 -10.16 37.12 3.46
N THR A 47 -10.78 37.94 4.29
CA THR A 47 -10.94 37.75 5.74
C THR A 47 -11.65 36.43 6.03
N SER A 48 -10.89 35.38 6.31
CA SER A 48 -11.38 34.23 7.09
C SER A 48 -10.30 33.85 8.10
N PRO A 49 -10.62 33.74 9.40
CA PRO A 49 -9.64 33.37 10.44
C PRO A 49 -9.10 31.94 10.32
N ALA A 50 -9.45 31.18 9.28
CA ALA A 50 -9.05 29.80 9.08
C ALA A 50 -7.64 29.64 8.45
N ILE A 51 -6.67 30.47 8.85
CA ILE A 51 -5.24 30.35 8.49
C ILE A 51 -4.57 29.23 9.33
N ASP A 52 -5.26 28.10 9.46
CA ASP A 52 -4.71 26.79 9.85
C ASP A 52 -4.66 25.83 8.64
N GLN A 53 -5.09 26.29 7.46
CA GLN A 53 -4.89 25.57 6.20
C GLN A 53 -3.48 25.85 5.68
N ALA A 54 -2.61 24.88 5.92
CA ALA A 54 -1.16 24.85 5.75
C ALA A 54 -0.61 25.44 4.42
N PRO A 55 0.65 25.93 4.41
CA PRO A 55 1.34 26.49 3.23
C PRO A 55 1.46 25.58 1.99
N PHE A 56 0.99 24.33 2.08
CA PHE A 56 1.08 23.31 1.03
C PHE A 56 -0.20 23.11 0.20
N ALA A 57 -1.34 23.68 0.61
CA ALA A 57 -2.63 23.37 -0.02
C ALA A 57 -2.64 23.64 -1.55
N TRP A 58 -1.93 24.68 -1.98
CA TRP A 58 -1.84 25.07 -3.38
C TRP A 58 -0.85 24.24 -4.18
N SER A 59 0.30 23.90 -3.61
CA SER A 59 1.31 23.10 -4.29
C SER A 59 0.90 21.64 -4.42
N GLU A 60 0.19 21.11 -3.42
CA GLU A 60 -0.50 19.83 -3.52
C GLU A 60 -1.49 19.85 -4.70
N ALA A 61 -2.36 20.86 -4.82
CA ALA A 61 -3.33 20.95 -5.91
C ALA A 61 -2.67 21.00 -7.30
N TRP A 62 -1.60 21.78 -7.47
CA TRP A 62 -0.83 21.83 -8.71
C TRP A 62 -0.17 20.49 -9.04
N ALA A 63 0.43 19.83 -8.05
CA ALA A 63 1.06 18.51 -8.23
C ALA A 63 0.03 17.45 -8.64
N LEU A 64 -1.16 17.45 -8.03
CA LEU A 64 -2.25 16.55 -8.39
C LEU A 64 -2.72 16.78 -9.83
N GLN A 65 -3.04 18.02 -10.20
CA GLN A 65 -3.45 18.33 -11.57
C GLN A 65 -2.37 17.91 -12.57
N LYS A 66 -1.11 18.28 -12.32
CA LYS A 66 -0.03 17.95 -13.24
C LYS A 66 0.17 16.44 -13.38
N GLY A 67 0.07 15.71 -12.28
CA GLY A 67 0.13 14.26 -12.28
C GLY A 67 -0.98 13.66 -13.13
N CYS A 68 -2.23 14.14 -12.97
CA CYS A 68 -3.37 13.70 -13.77
C CYS A 68 -3.15 13.99 -15.26
N GLU A 69 -2.76 15.21 -15.63
CA GLU A 69 -2.46 15.57 -17.03
C GLU A 69 -1.36 14.67 -17.62
N THR A 70 -0.32 14.40 -16.84
CA THR A 70 0.82 13.58 -17.27
C THR A 70 0.39 12.15 -17.55
N LEU A 71 -0.40 11.56 -16.65
CA LEU A 71 -0.96 10.23 -16.83
C LEU A 71 -1.98 10.21 -17.99
N ALA A 72 -2.82 11.23 -18.11
CA ALA A 72 -3.82 11.35 -19.16
C ALA A 72 -3.20 11.43 -20.57
N ARG A 73 -2.05 12.08 -20.73
CA ARG A 73 -1.30 12.08 -22.01
C ARG A 73 -0.84 10.71 -22.47
N THR A 74 -0.79 9.74 -21.55
CA THR A 74 -0.54 8.34 -21.89
C THR A 74 -1.81 7.58 -22.27
N GLY A 75 -2.97 8.23 -22.32
CA GLY A 75 -4.27 7.61 -22.60
C GLY A 75 -4.90 6.92 -21.39
N LEU A 76 -4.38 7.14 -20.18
CA LEU A 76 -4.99 6.61 -18.96
C LEU A 76 -6.20 7.46 -18.55
N ARG A 77 -7.26 6.82 -18.07
CA ARG A 77 -8.34 7.50 -17.34
C ARG A 77 -7.83 7.88 -15.98
N THR A 78 -7.83 9.17 -15.67
CA THR A 78 -7.23 9.69 -14.43
C THR A 78 -8.16 10.65 -13.75
N ALA A 79 -8.07 10.72 -12.43
CA ALA A 79 -8.89 11.63 -11.65
C ALA A 79 -8.15 12.12 -10.40
N CYS A 80 -8.62 13.23 -9.83
CA CYS A 80 -8.24 13.71 -8.51
C CYS A 80 -9.46 14.33 -7.80
N PRO A 81 -9.42 14.48 -6.46
CA PRO A 81 -10.50 15.16 -5.73
C PRO A 81 -10.70 16.59 -6.23
N PHE A 82 -11.96 16.98 -6.49
CA PHE A 82 -12.32 18.36 -6.76
C PHE A 82 -12.63 19.07 -5.43
N PRO A 83 -12.10 20.27 -5.18
CA PRO A 83 -12.41 21.05 -3.97
C PRO A 83 -13.91 21.32 -3.85
N THR A 84 -14.51 21.07 -2.68
CA THR A 84 -15.92 21.36 -2.42
C THR A 84 -16.21 22.86 -2.34
N ASP A 85 -15.23 23.66 -1.92
CA ASP A 85 -15.32 25.12 -1.90
C ASP A 85 -14.60 25.70 -3.11
N TRP A 86 -15.27 26.55 -3.87
CA TRP A 86 -14.65 27.28 -4.97
C TRP A 86 -13.62 28.27 -4.41
N VAL A 87 -12.35 27.89 -4.45
CA VAL A 87 -11.22 28.75 -4.10
C VAL A 87 -10.66 29.34 -5.39
N LEU A 88 -10.71 30.68 -5.50
CA LEU A 88 -10.16 31.42 -6.63
C LEU A 88 -8.65 31.15 -6.77
N GLY A 89 -8.21 30.78 -7.98
CA GLY A 89 -6.82 30.47 -8.29
C GLY A 89 -6.41 29.01 -8.04
N ASN A 90 -7.36 28.13 -7.67
CA ASN A 90 -7.01 26.73 -7.41
C ASN A 90 -6.90 26.05 -8.78
N PRO A 91 -5.74 25.46 -9.09
CA PRO A 91 -5.51 24.92 -10.42
C PRO A 91 -6.56 23.86 -10.80
N ILE A 92 -7.02 23.07 -9.82
CA ILE A 92 -8.05 22.05 -10.02
C ILE A 92 -9.43 22.69 -10.34
N ASN A 93 -9.71 23.87 -9.79
CA ASN A 93 -10.94 24.63 -10.07
C ASN A 93 -10.91 25.32 -11.44
N ASP A 94 -9.73 25.70 -11.91
CA ASP A 94 -9.60 26.43 -13.16
C ASP A 94 -10.05 25.57 -14.36
N LYS A 95 -10.88 26.16 -15.23
CA LYS A 95 -11.44 25.54 -16.44
C LYS A 95 -10.39 25.32 -17.55
N ALA A 96 -9.10 25.49 -17.26
CA ALA A 96 -8.07 25.78 -18.26
C ALA A 96 -7.53 24.58 -19.05
N THR A 97 -7.94 23.33 -18.74
CA THR A 97 -7.58 22.17 -19.56
C THR A 97 -8.82 21.67 -20.31
N SER A 98 -8.79 21.78 -21.64
CA SER A 98 -9.91 21.47 -22.55
C SER A 98 -10.45 20.04 -22.46
N ASP A 99 -9.69 19.13 -21.84
CA ASP A 99 -9.93 17.68 -21.91
C ASP A 99 -10.39 17.09 -20.56
N ALA A 100 -10.56 17.94 -19.53
CA ALA A 100 -10.96 17.52 -18.20
C ALA A 100 -12.37 17.99 -17.86
N ILE A 101 -13.19 17.09 -17.30
CA ILE A 101 -14.55 17.40 -16.84
C ILE A 101 -14.64 17.26 -15.32
N VAL A 102 -15.68 17.85 -14.75
CA VAL A 102 -16.04 17.67 -13.35
C VAL A 102 -17.18 16.66 -13.28
N LEU A 103 -17.02 15.63 -12.46
CA LEU A 103 -18.03 14.61 -12.21
C LEU A 103 -18.42 14.61 -10.74
N ASP A 104 -19.71 14.60 -10.48
CA ASP A 104 -20.25 14.29 -9.16
C ASP A 104 -20.46 12.77 -9.06
N THR A 105 -19.90 12.20 -7.99
CA THR A 105 -20.00 10.77 -7.63
C THR A 105 -20.61 10.67 -6.23
N ASP A 106 -20.96 9.46 -5.76
CA ASP A 106 -21.62 9.24 -4.46
C ASP A 106 -20.86 9.89 -3.29
N GLY A 107 -21.25 11.13 -2.97
CA GLY A 107 -20.68 11.96 -1.91
C GLY A 107 -19.36 12.66 -2.22
N LYS A 108 -18.86 12.66 -3.48
CA LYS A 108 -17.60 13.34 -3.86
C LYS A 108 -17.65 13.96 -5.25
N THR A 109 -17.11 15.16 -5.39
CA THR A 109 -16.85 15.78 -6.69
C THR A 109 -15.42 15.48 -7.12
N LEU A 110 -15.23 15.06 -8.38
CA LEU A 110 -13.94 14.68 -8.95
C LEU A 110 -13.62 15.52 -10.18
N ARG A 111 -12.35 15.84 -10.38
CA ARG A 111 -11.83 16.30 -11.68
C ARG A 111 -11.29 15.08 -12.41
N VAL A 112 -11.73 14.87 -13.65
CA VAL A 112 -11.40 13.66 -14.42
C VAL A 112 -10.90 13.99 -15.82
N TRP A 113 -10.01 13.16 -16.36
CA TRP A 113 -9.47 13.24 -17.71
C TRP A 113 -9.69 11.93 -18.47
N ASN A 114 -9.74 12.02 -19.80
CA ASN A 114 -9.93 10.87 -20.71
C ASN A 114 -11.19 10.04 -20.44
N THR A 115 -12.27 10.67 -19.98
CA THR A 115 -13.58 10.03 -19.99
C THR A 115 -14.16 10.17 -21.39
N ALA A 116 -14.33 9.06 -22.11
CA ALA A 116 -15.37 9.05 -23.14
C ALA A 116 -16.68 9.42 -22.41
N ALA A 117 -17.44 10.38 -22.92
CA ALA A 117 -18.70 10.78 -22.32
C ALA A 117 -19.60 9.53 -22.19
N THR A 118 -19.74 9.01 -20.98
CA THR A 118 -20.62 7.88 -20.68
C THR A 118 -21.62 8.33 -19.64
N ASP A 119 -22.90 8.14 -19.93
CA ASP A 119 -24.05 8.46 -19.06
C ASP A 119 -24.14 7.59 -17.79
N ASP A 120 -23.12 6.78 -17.50
CA ASP A 120 -23.10 5.84 -16.38
C ASP A 120 -22.46 6.45 -15.12
N THR A 121 -22.93 6.00 -13.95
CA THR A 121 -22.32 6.27 -12.64
C THR A 121 -20.85 5.85 -12.64
N VAL A 122 -19.94 6.81 -12.40
CA VAL A 122 -18.50 6.56 -12.42
C VAL A 122 -17.97 6.43 -10.99
N GLU A 123 -17.21 5.36 -10.71
CA GLU A 123 -16.62 5.12 -9.39
C GLU A 123 -15.16 5.59 -9.33
N THR A 124 -14.69 5.98 -8.15
CA THR A 124 -13.25 6.35 -7.96
C THR A 124 -12.31 5.20 -8.34
N THR A 125 -12.76 3.96 -8.21
CA THR A 125 -12.03 2.73 -8.54
C THR A 125 -11.90 2.46 -10.04
N ASP A 126 -12.48 3.30 -10.90
CA ASP A 126 -12.35 3.23 -12.36
C ASP A 126 -11.16 4.03 -12.91
N PHE A 127 -10.50 4.81 -12.05
CA PHE A 127 -9.46 5.76 -12.44
C PHE A 127 -8.11 5.44 -11.84
N TRP A 128 -7.06 5.90 -12.53
CA TRP A 128 -5.79 6.20 -11.87
C TRP A 128 -5.97 7.49 -11.07
N PHE A 129 -6.08 7.34 -9.76
CA PHE A 129 -6.54 8.39 -8.87
C PHE A 129 -5.37 8.99 -8.07
N LEU A 130 -5.16 10.30 -8.21
CA LEU A 130 -4.12 11.01 -7.47
C LEU A 130 -4.74 11.74 -6.27
N VAL A 131 -4.15 11.53 -5.09
CA VAL A 131 -4.56 12.20 -3.84
C VAL A 131 -3.36 12.78 -3.11
N LYS A 132 -3.62 13.76 -2.26
CA LYS A 132 -2.60 14.33 -1.37
C LYS A 132 -2.29 13.33 -0.26
N GLU A 133 -1.02 13.19 0.07
CA GLU A 133 -0.59 12.39 1.22
C GLU A 133 -0.03 13.28 2.32
N ARG A 134 -0.96 13.81 3.13
CA ARG A 134 -0.69 14.92 4.06
C ARG A 134 0.30 14.52 5.15
N HIS A 135 0.31 13.26 5.59
CA HIS A 135 1.23 12.85 6.66
C HIS A 135 2.69 12.95 6.20
N ILE A 136 2.97 12.60 4.95
CA ILE A 136 4.31 12.72 4.36
C ILE A 136 4.72 14.20 4.24
N SER A 137 3.81 15.06 3.76
CA SER A 137 4.06 16.52 3.70
C SER A 137 4.40 17.09 5.09
N LEU A 138 3.65 16.71 6.12
CA LEU A 138 3.86 17.17 7.50
C LEU A 138 5.17 16.64 8.09
N ASP A 139 5.51 15.39 7.82
CA ASP A 139 6.76 14.79 8.27
C ASP A 139 7.98 15.49 7.67
N LEU A 140 7.92 15.96 6.41
CA LEU A 140 8.99 16.75 5.80
C LEU A 140 9.21 18.11 6.48
N VAL A 141 8.15 18.74 6.96
CA VAL A 141 8.25 19.99 7.75
C VAL A 141 8.93 19.71 9.08
N LYS A 142 8.55 18.63 9.75
CA LYS A 142 9.07 18.25 11.06
C LYS A 142 10.51 17.70 10.99
N TYR A 143 10.83 17.00 9.91
CA TYR A 143 12.11 16.34 9.66
C TYR A 143 12.67 16.71 8.28
N PRO A 144 13.16 17.95 8.07
CA PRO A 144 13.64 18.40 6.75
C PRO A 144 14.80 17.58 6.16
N ARG A 145 15.50 16.82 7.01
CA ARG A 145 16.59 15.91 6.59
C ARG A 145 16.11 14.72 5.76
N SER A 146 14.81 14.41 5.79
CA SER A 146 14.19 13.38 4.97
C SER A 146 13.70 13.92 3.62
N SER A 147 14.04 15.17 3.28
CA SER A 147 13.83 15.74 1.95
C SER A 147 14.79 15.11 0.94
N PRO A 148 14.32 14.64 -0.23
CA PRO A 148 15.16 14.08 -1.28
C PRO A 148 16.21 15.05 -1.82
N SER A 149 16.02 16.36 -1.67
CA SER A 149 16.93 17.38 -2.19
C SER A 149 16.81 18.68 -1.39
N SER A 150 17.91 19.40 -1.25
CA SER A 150 17.91 20.78 -0.72
C SER A 150 17.49 21.82 -1.76
N ARG A 151 17.40 21.44 -3.05
CA ARG A 151 17.04 22.35 -4.16
C ARG A 151 15.54 22.63 -4.25
N PHE A 152 14.73 21.74 -3.68
CA PHE A 152 13.29 21.79 -3.79
C PHE A 152 12.67 21.57 -2.42
N SER A 153 11.52 22.20 -2.21
CA SER A 153 10.53 21.72 -1.25
C SER A 153 9.78 20.54 -1.87
N PHE A 154 9.13 19.71 -1.06
CA PHE A 154 8.38 18.56 -1.56
C PHE A 154 7.02 18.44 -0.87
N VAL A 155 6.04 17.95 -1.61
CA VAL A 155 4.71 17.59 -1.12
C VAL A 155 4.44 16.11 -1.32
N GLY A 156 3.75 15.49 -0.37
CA GLY A 156 3.33 14.09 -0.43
C GLY A 156 2.15 13.90 -1.37
N ILE A 157 2.26 12.95 -2.28
CA ILE A 157 1.23 12.56 -3.25
C ILE A 157 1.13 11.03 -3.27
N GLU A 158 -0.07 10.50 -3.46
CA GLU A 158 -0.31 9.08 -3.64
C GLU A 158 -1.01 8.82 -4.97
N LEU A 159 -0.49 7.87 -5.74
CA LEU A 159 -1.13 7.32 -6.92
C LEU A 159 -1.85 6.02 -6.56
N ASN A 160 -3.17 6.01 -6.71
CA ASN A 160 -4.03 4.85 -6.58
C ASN A 160 -4.35 4.28 -7.96
N SER A 161 -4.20 2.98 -8.13
CA SER A 161 -4.66 2.29 -9.34
C SER A 161 -6.18 2.11 -9.30
N PRO A 162 -6.84 1.95 -10.47
CA PRO A 162 -8.16 1.35 -10.50
C PRO A 162 -8.11 -0.08 -9.94
N MET A 163 -9.27 -0.69 -9.67
CA MET A 163 -9.33 -2.12 -9.33
C MET A 163 -8.91 -2.96 -10.54
N LEU A 164 -7.69 -3.49 -10.50
CA LEU A 164 -7.12 -4.31 -11.53
C LEU A 164 -7.72 -5.71 -11.46
N SER A 165 -8.45 -6.10 -12.49
CA SER A 165 -9.05 -7.44 -12.64
C SER A 165 -8.59 -8.17 -13.90
N ARG A 166 -7.98 -7.45 -14.85
CA ARG A 166 -7.64 -8.00 -16.17
C ARG A 166 -6.43 -8.93 -16.07
N PRO A 167 -6.53 -10.21 -16.48
CA PRO A 167 -5.40 -11.16 -16.45
C PRO A 167 -4.15 -10.65 -17.18
N SER A 168 -4.35 -9.85 -18.24
CA SER A 168 -3.25 -9.26 -19.02
C SER A 168 -2.39 -8.27 -18.24
N GLU A 169 -2.93 -7.59 -17.22
CA GLU A 169 -2.12 -6.71 -16.35
C GLU A 169 -1.11 -7.55 -15.57
N PHE A 170 -1.57 -8.64 -14.98
CA PHE A 170 -0.74 -9.50 -14.15
C PHE A 170 0.26 -10.31 -14.98
N ALA A 171 -0.18 -10.89 -16.10
CA ALA A 171 0.66 -11.73 -16.96
C ALA A 171 1.80 -10.95 -17.63
N ARG A 172 1.67 -9.64 -17.78
CA ARG A 172 2.65 -8.77 -18.46
C ARG A 172 3.43 -7.85 -17.51
N GLY A 173 3.38 -8.09 -16.20
CA GLY A 173 4.13 -7.30 -15.23
C GLY A 173 3.66 -5.86 -15.10
N LEU A 174 2.33 -5.67 -15.02
CA LEU A 174 1.63 -4.40 -14.81
C LEU A 174 1.99 -3.32 -15.85
N PRO A 175 1.77 -3.56 -17.16
CA PRO A 175 2.16 -2.65 -18.22
C PRO A 175 1.52 -1.25 -18.08
N THR A 176 0.29 -1.18 -17.58
CA THR A 176 -0.43 0.10 -17.41
C THR A 176 0.19 0.92 -16.27
N LEU A 177 0.50 0.27 -15.13
CA LEU A 177 1.23 0.90 -14.03
C LEU A 177 2.60 1.40 -14.50
N ARG A 178 3.36 0.54 -15.20
CA ARG A 178 4.69 0.89 -15.71
C ARG A 178 4.64 2.13 -16.60
N LYS A 179 3.66 2.19 -17.51
CA LYS A 179 3.43 3.35 -18.38
C LYS A 179 3.18 4.61 -17.56
N GLY A 180 2.30 4.53 -16.55
CA GLY A 180 1.98 5.66 -15.67
C GLY A 180 3.17 6.15 -14.85
N LEU A 181 3.85 5.25 -14.13
CA LEU A 181 5.04 5.58 -13.32
C LEU A 181 6.18 6.16 -14.19
N THR A 182 6.38 5.60 -15.38
CA THR A 182 7.37 6.11 -16.34
C THR A 182 7.03 7.53 -16.76
N ALA A 183 5.78 7.79 -17.14
CA ALA A 183 5.36 9.12 -17.55
C ALA A 183 5.51 10.16 -16.44
N LEU A 184 5.12 9.82 -15.21
CA LEU A 184 5.33 10.69 -14.05
C LEU A 184 6.81 11.00 -13.85
N ARG A 185 7.67 9.98 -13.84
CA ARG A 185 9.13 10.12 -13.64
C ARG A 185 9.83 10.90 -14.76
N GLU A 186 9.35 10.81 -16.00
CA GLU A 186 9.89 11.53 -17.16
C GLU A 186 9.44 12.99 -17.25
N ASN A 187 8.31 13.35 -16.65
CA ASN A 187 7.68 14.65 -16.84
C ASN A 187 7.63 15.50 -15.56
N MET A 188 7.86 14.91 -14.39
CA MET A 188 7.82 15.59 -13.10
C MET A 188 9.11 15.33 -12.30
N VAL A 189 9.55 16.32 -11.54
CA VAL A 189 10.64 16.18 -10.57
C VAL A 189 10.06 15.49 -9.34
N LEU A 190 10.44 14.23 -9.15
CA LEU A 190 9.90 13.36 -8.11
C LEU A 190 11.00 12.87 -7.18
N GLY A 191 10.62 12.56 -5.94
CA GLY A 191 11.48 11.93 -4.96
C GLY A 191 10.74 10.82 -4.20
N LEU A 192 11.52 10.02 -3.49
CA LEU A 192 11.05 9.04 -2.51
C LEU A 192 11.85 9.25 -1.23
N ASN A 193 11.23 8.98 -0.09
CA ASN A 193 11.92 8.90 1.19
C ASN A 193 11.44 7.69 1.99
N ALA A 194 11.90 7.56 3.24
CA ALA A 194 11.59 6.42 4.07
C ALA A 194 10.10 6.31 4.48
N ASN A 195 9.37 7.42 4.41
CA ASN A 195 7.95 7.47 4.77
C ASN A 195 7.04 7.03 3.62
N CYS A 196 7.50 7.12 2.36
CA CYS A 196 6.73 6.65 1.22
C CYS A 196 6.56 5.11 1.23
N GLY A 197 5.31 4.66 1.22
CA GLY A 197 4.87 3.28 1.17
C GLY A 197 4.35 2.80 -0.18
N LEU A 198 4.39 1.49 -0.35
CA LEU A 198 3.67 0.77 -1.40
C LEU A 198 2.60 -0.08 -0.72
N HIS A 199 1.34 0.14 -1.06
CA HIS A 199 0.22 -0.64 -0.54
C HIS A 199 -0.40 -1.49 -1.64
N VAL A 200 -0.69 -2.75 -1.30
CA VAL A 200 -1.36 -3.68 -2.22
C VAL A 200 -2.65 -4.15 -1.57
N HIS A 201 -3.77 -3.82 -2.20
CA HIS A 201 -5.12 -4.21 -1.78
C HIS A 201 -5.54 -5.44 -2.56
N VAL A 202 -6.09 -6.44 -1.88
CA VAL A 202 -6.54 -7.68 -2.50
C VAL A 202 -7.94 -8.03 -2.00
N SER A 203 -8.83 -8.40 -2.93
CA SER A 203 -10.19 -8.85 -2.64
C SER A 203 -10.69 -9.82 -3.71
N GLU A 204 -11.81 -10.49 -3.46
CA GLU A 204 -12.50 -11.33 -4.44
C GLU A 204 -13.68 -10.55 -5.03
N ASN A 205 -13.59 -10.17 -6.31
CA ASN A 205 -14.61 -9.39 -7.02
C ASN A 205 -15.05 -8.12 -6.23
N GLY A 206 -14.10 -7.45 -5.56
CA GLY A 206 -14.40 -6.28 -4.73
C GLY A 206 -14.98 -6.59 -3.34
N THR A 207 -15.06 -7.86 -2.96
CA THR A 207 -15.59 -8.31 -1.66
C THR A 207 -14.55 -9.09 -0.86
N LEU A 208 -14.75 -9.15 0.45
CA LEU A 208 -13.92 -9.92 1.37
C LEU A 208 -14.83 -10.74 2.26
N SER A 209 -14.57 -12.04 2.38
CA SER A 209 -15.23 -12.87 3.38
C SER A 209 -14.41 -12.89 4.67
N LEU A 210 -15.09 -13.03 5.82
CA LEU A 210 -14.42 -13.16 7.12
C LEU A 210 -13.45 -14.35 7.14
N LYS A 211 -13.88 -15.50 6.62
CA LYS A 211 -13.06 -16.72 6.56
C LYS A 211 -11.77 -16.48 5.78
N THR A 212 -11.86 -15.87 4.60
CA THR A 212 -10.66 -15.53 3.80
C THR A 212 -9.76 -14.56 4.56
N ALA A 213 -10.31 -13.53 5.20
CA ALA A 213 -9.54 -12.57 5.99
C ALA A 213 -8.80 -13.20 7.17
N GLN A 214 -9.48 -14.06 7.94
CA GLN A 214 -8.89 -14.81 9.06
C GLN A 214 -7.73 -15.69 8.59
N ARG A 215 -7.91 -16.39 7.48
CA ARG A 215 -6.88 -17.25 6.88
C ARG A 215 -5.67 -16.47 6.38
N VAL A 216 -5.87 -15.34 5.69
CA VAL A 216 -4.75 -14.45 5.28
C VAL A 216 -4.01 -13.96 6.51
N ALA A 217 -4.70 -13.47 7.54
CA ALA A 217 -4.07 -13.00 8.77
C ALA A 217 -3.23 -14.10 9.45
N CYS A 218 -3.71 -15.35 9.49
CA CYS A 218 -2.95 -16.47 10.02
C CYS A 218 -1.68 -16.80 9.22
N LEU A 219 -1.77 -16.76 7.88
CA LEU A 219 -0.58 -16.95 7.03
C LEU A 219 0.43 -15.82 7.26
N VAL A 220 -0.02 -14.57 7.21
CA VAL A 220 0.82 -13.38 7.39
C VAL A 220 1.50 -13.40 8.75
N LEU A 221 0.77 -13.73 9.83
CA LEU A 221 1.32 -13.87 11.18
C LEU A 221 2.59 -14.74 11.24
N MET A 222 2.65 -15.81 10.44
CA MET A 222 3.83 -16.70 10.37
C MET A 222 4.87 -16.27 9.33
N LEU A 223 4.45 -15.54 8.30
CA LEU A 223 5.29 -15.18 7.16
C LEU A 223 6.04 -13.86 7.34
N GLU A 224 5.63 -12.99 8.27
CA GLU A 224 6.25 -11.67 8.44
C GLU A 224 7.76 -11.73 8.59
N ASP A 225 8.28 -12.46 9.59
CA ASP A 225 9.71 -12.47 9.89
C ASP A 225 10.54 -13.34 8.93
N SER A 226 9.90 -14.28 8.23
CA SER A 226 10.59 -15.27 7.41
C SER A 226 10.45 -15.04 5.91
N LEU A 227 9.53 -14.15 5.48
CA LEU A 227 9.27 -13.86 4.08
C LEU A 227 9.01 -12.37 3.83
N LEU A 228 7.96 -11.78 4.40
CA LEU A 228 7.48 -10.45 4.00
C LEU A 228 8.45 -9.32 4.40
N MET A 229 8.98 -9.35 5.63
CA MET A 229 9.99 -8.39 6.06
C MET A 229 11.34 -8.63 5.37
N PRO A 230 11.86 -9.88 5.26
CA PRO A 230 13.10 -10.15 4.53
C PRO A 230 13.18 -9.63 3.09
N ILE A 231 12.05 -9.60 2.37
CA ILE A 231 11.99 -9.07 0.99
C ILE A 231 11.59 -7.58 0.94
N SER A 232 11.39 -6.95 2.10
CA SER A 232 11.14 -5.51 2.25
C SER A 232 12.42 -4.77 2.63
N HIS A 233 12.44 -3.45 2.38
CA HIS A 233 13.57 -2.61 2.79
C HIS A 233 13.78 -2.66 4.32
N PRO A 234 15.03 -2.79 4.83
CA PRO A 234 15.30 -2.89 6.28
C PRO A 234 14.69 -1.78 7.13
N HIS A 235 14.61 -0.55 6.60
CA HIS A 235 13.94 0.57 7.27
C HIS A 235 12.48 0.24 7.67
N ARG A 236 11.77 -0.55 6.85
CA ARG A 236 10.38 -0.96 7.12
C ARG A 236 10.26 -1.86 8.35
N HIS A 237 11.36 -2.49 8.80
CA HIS A 237 11.38 -3.40 9.95
C HIS A 237 11.13 -2.68 11.28
N THR A 238 11.42 -1.38 11.33
CA THR A 238 11.24 -0.54 12.50
C THR A 238 10.31 0.65 12.26
N SER A 239 9.75 0.77 11.05
CA SER A 239 8.86 1.88 10.69
C SER A 239 7.51 1.75 11.38
N THR A 240 6.99 2.88 11.86
CA THR A 240 5.64 2.95 12.44
C THR A 240 4.52 2.76 11.41
N TYR A 241 4.85 2.87 10.13
CA TYR A 241 3.92 2.71 9.01
C TYR A 241 3.83 1.27 8.48
N SER A 242 4.69 0.37 8.98
CA SER A 242 4.72 -1.06 8.59
C SER A 242 4.96 -1.97 9.78
N MET A 243 4.32 -1.67 10.90
CA MET A 243 4.41 -2.48 12.12
C MET A 243 3.84 -3.88 11.91
N ARG A 244 4.46 -4.91 12.46
CA ARG A 244 4.05 -6.30 12.21
C ARG A 244 2.83 -6.71 13.04
N ILE A 245 1.89 -7.44 12.46
CA ILE A 245 0.80 -8.02 13.25
C ILE A 245 1.31 -9.10 14.22
N SER A 246 2.40 -9.77 13.89
CA SER A 246 3.02 -10.83 14.72
C SER A 246 3.69 -10.33 16.00
N THR A 247 3.90 -9.02 16.14
CA THR A 247 4.51 -8.45 17.35
C THR A 247 3.72 -7.28 17.94
N GLU A 248 3.01 -6.51 17.13
CA GLU A 248 2.42 -5.23 17.54
C GLU A 248 0.89 -5.24 17.62
N SER A 249 0.21 -6.22 17.03
CA SER A 249 -1.25 -6.22 16.98
C SER A 249 -1.90 -6.60 18.31
N VAL A 250 -3.17 -6.19 18.50
CA VAL A 250 -3.99 -6.60 19.64
C VAL A 250 -4.06 -8.12 19.75
N VAL A 251 -4.19 -8.86 18.65
CA VAL A 251 -4.25 -10.34 18.71
C VAL A 251 -3.01 -10.98 19.31
N VAL A 252 -1.83 -10.34 19.26
CA VAL A 252 -0.61 -10.86 19.88
C VAL A 252 -0.42 -10.30 21.30
N LEU A 253 -0.75 -9.03 21.52
CA LEU A 253 -0.52 -8.34 22.78
C LEU A 253 -1.57 -8.66 23.86
N ALA A 254 -2.77 -9.09 23.46
CA ALA A 254 -3.85 -9.38 24.39
C ALA A 254 -3.48 -10.53 25.35
N LYS A 255 -3.96 -10.41 26.60
CA LYS A 255 -3.71 -11.40 27.67
C LYS A 255 -4.86 -12.38 27.85
N ASP A 256 -6.03 -12.08 27.29
CA ASP A 256 -7.18 -12.96 27.35
C ASP A 256 -6.91 -14.25 26.57
N ARG A 257 -7.46 -15.36 27.04
CA ARG A 257 -7.34 -16.65 26.34
C ARG A 257 -8.65 -16.92 25.64
N ALA A 258 -8.62 -16.92 24.31
CA ALA A 258 -9.70 -17.47 23.51
C ALA A 258 -9.82 -18.98 23.77
N LYS A 259 -11.05 -19.51 23.79
CA LYS A 259 -11.29 -20.95 23.91
C LYS A 259 -11.66 -21.55 22.56
N MET A 260 -11.52 -22.87 22.43
CA MET A 260 -11.87 -23.59 21.20
C MET A 260 -13.35 -23.46 20.83
N GLU A 261 -14.24 -23.36 21.83
CA GLU A 261 -15.69 -23.18 21.66
C GLU A 261 -16.08 -21.80 21.11
N ASP A 262 -15.21 -20.80 21.25
CA ASP A 262 -15.46 -19.43 20.77
C ASP A 262 -15.05 -19.22 19.30
N LEU A 263 -14.42 -20.22 18.67
CA LEU A 263 -13.82 -20.06 17.35
C LEU A 263 -14.86 -20.19 16.24
N CYS A 264 -14.80 -19.28 15.28
CA CYS A 264 -15.65 -19.24 14.10
C CYS A 264 -14.98 -19.91 12.88
N SER A 265 -15.75 -20.03 11.79
CA SER A 265 -15.29 -20.53 10.49
C SER A 265 -14.67 -21.94 10.61
N ASP A 266 -13.53 -22.16 9.96
CA ASP A 266 -12.73 -23.39 10.05
C ASP A 266 -11.69 -23.35 11.18
N GLY A 267 -11.75 -22.33 12.05
CA GLY A 267 -10.79 -22.11 13.14
C GLY A 267 -10.48 -23.34 13.99
N PRO A 268 -11.48 -24.11 14.49
CA PRO A 268 -11.22 -25.32 15.27
C PRO A 268 -10.33 -26.34 14.56
N VAL A 269 -10.52 -26.52 13.24
CA VAL A 269 -9.73 -27.44 12.42
C VAL A 269 -8.29 -26.94 12.31
N GLN A 270 -8.11 -25.64 12.05
CA GLN A 270 -6.79 -25.02 11.89
C GLN A 270 -5.98 -25.02 13.20
N ILE A 271 -6.61 -24.63 14.30
CA ILE A 271 -5.96 -24.57 15.62
C ILE A 271 -5.57 -25.97 16.10
N LYS A 272 -6.43 -26.98 15.91
CA LYS A 272 -6.10 -28.36 16.26
C LYS A 272 -4.90 -28.86 15.45
N ALA A 273 -4.91 -28.68 14.12
CA ALA A 273 -3.82 -29.14 13.26
C ALA A 273 -2.48 -28.49 13.63
N LEU A 274 -2.49 -27.18 13.92
CA LEU A 274 -1.29 -26.47 14.35
C LEU A 274 -0.81 -26.93 15.72
N GLY A 275 -1.72 -27.11 16.69
CA GLY A 275 -1.38 -27.66 18.01
C GLY A 275 -0.70 -29.03 17.91
N ASP A 276 -1.28 -29.94 17.12
CA ASP A 276 -0.71 -31.27 16.86
C ASP A 276 0.70 -31.17 16.22
N MET A 277 0.93 -30.17 15.36
CA MET A 277 2.25 -29.91 14.77
C MET A 277 3.23 -29.36 15.81
N MET A 278 2.81 -28.41 16.64
CA MET A 278 3.65 -27.83 17.70
C MET A 278 4.12 -28.89 18.70
N ASP A 279 3.26 -29.83 19.07
CA ASP A 279 3.63 -30.93 19.96
C ASP A 279 4.69 -31.86 19.35
N LYS A 280 4.61 -32.12 18.03
CA LYS A 280 5.63 -32.86 17.30
C LYS A 280 6.97 -32.12 17.25
N LEU A 281 6.93 -30.79 17.29
CA LEU A 281 8.10 -29.92 17.15
C LEU A 281 8.64 -29.37 18.48
N LYS A 282 8.10 -29.79 19.63
CA LYS A 282 8.35 -29.23 20.98
C LYS A 282 9.81 -29.08 21.41
N GLY A 283 10.75 -29.77 20.76
CA GLY A 283 12.19 -29.66 21.01
C GLY A 283 12.89 -28.48 20.31
N ARG A 284 12.22 -27.80 19.37
CA ARG A 284 12.80 -26.67 18.62
C ARG A 284 12.73 -25.37 19.40
N LYS A 285 13.75 -24.51 19.28
CA LYS A 285 13.85 -23.26 20.06
C LYS A 285 12.81 -22.22 19.68
N LYS A 286 12.32 -22.26 18.45
CA LYS A 286 11.37 -21.27 17.89
C LYS A 286 9.90 -21.69 18.01
N VAL A 287 9.60 -22.85 18.57
CA VAL A 287 8.22 -23.28 18.78
C VAL A 287 7.61 -22.46 19.92
N ASP A 288 6.61 -21.64 19.58
CA ASP A 288 6.04 -20.63 20.47
C ASP A 288 4.51 -20.71 20.52
N LYS A 289 3.96 -21.06 21.68
CA LYS A 289 2.51 -21.14 21.95
C LYS A 289 1.79 -19.80 21.78
N ARG A 290 2.50 -18.66 21.80
CA ARG A 290 1.91 -17.35 21.54
C ARG A 290 1.33 -17.27 20.12
N ILE A 291 1.92 -17.93 19.13
CA ILE A 291 1.39 -17.98 17.76
C ILE A 291 0.03 -18.67 17.73
N LEU A 292 -0.11 -19.83 18.41
CA LEU A 292 -1.36 -20.56 18.50
C LEU A 292 -2.46 -19.69 19.15
N HIS A 293 -2.13 -19.01 20.26
CA HIS A 293 -3.08 -18.12 20.93
C HIS A 293 -3.49 -16.91 20.07
N ALA A 294 -2.54 -16.31 19.33
CA ALA A 294 -2.85 -15.23 18.41
C ALA A 294 -3.80 -15.69 17.29
N MET A 295 -3.57 -16.89 16.72
CA MET A 295 -4.49 -17.48 15.74
C MET A 295 -5.87 -17.77 16.32
N MET A 296 -5.95 -18.26 17.56
CA MET A 296 -7.25 -18.44 18.23
C MET A 296 -8.01 -17.11 18.36
N ARG A 297 -7.31 -16.01 18.66
CA ARG A 297 -7.94 -14.68 18.70
C ARG A 297 -8.41 -14.21 17.33
N ILE A 298 -7.62 -14.44 16.26
CA ILE A 298 -8.04 -14.17 14.87
C ILE A 298 -9.34 -14.93 14.54
N TYR A 299 -9.43 -16.22 14.89
CA TYR A 299 -10.61 -17.04 14.60
C TYR A 299 -11.80 -16.79 15.53
N LYS A 300 -11.60 -16.16 16.69
CA LYS A 300 -12.68 -15.74 17.60
C LYS A 300 -13.50 -14.58 17.03
N GLU A 301 -12.92 -13.78 16.15
CA GLU A 301 -13.60 -12.63 15.55
C GLU A 301 -14.79 -13.05 14.69
N THR A 302 -15.93 -12.39 14.88
CA THR A 302 -17.23 -12.79 14.29
C THR A 302 -17.61 -12.00 13.04
N ASN A 303 -16.90 -10.91 12.74
CA ASN A 303 -17.10 -10.09 11.55
C ASN A 303 -15.82 -9.37 11.14
N ILE A 304 -15.82 -8.87 9.89
CA ILE A 304 -14.67 -8.23 9.24
C ILE A 304 -14.23 -6.96 9.97
N THR A 305 -15.18 -6.18 10.48
CA THR A 305 -14.89 -4.95 11.25
C THR A 305 -14.12 -5.26 12.53
N HIS A 306 -14.58 -6.25 13.31
CA HIS A 306 -13.90 -6.63 14.54
C HIS A 306 -12.53 -7.24 14.28
N LEU A 307 -12.39 -8.09 13.26
CA LEU A 307 -11.09 -8.58 12.82
C LEU A 307 -10.15 -7.41 12.43
N GLY A 308 -10.68 -6.43 11.70
CA GLY A 308 -9.93 -5.25 11.31
C GLY A 308 -9.48 -4.38 12.49
N LEU A 309 -10.19 -4.39 13.62
CA LEU A 309 -9.76 -3.76 14.86
C LEU A 309 -8.70 -4.60 15.59
N ALA A 310 -8.90 -5.92 15.65
CA ALA A 310 -8.00 -6.85 16.34
C ALA A 310 -6.60 -6.92 15.71
N LEU A 311 -6.48 -6.65 14.41
CA LEU A 311 -5.20 -6.61 13.69
C LEU A 311 -4.45 -5.27 13.85
N ARG A 312 -5.03 -4.26 14.51
CA ARG A 312 -4.36 -2.96 14.75
C ARG A 312 -3.43 -3.05 15.95
N LYS A 313 -2.51 -2.09 16.04
CA LYS A 313 -1.72 -1.86 17.25
C LYS A 313 -2.50 -1.05 18.29
N PHE A 314 -3.17 0.00 17.85
CA PHE A 314 -3.95 0.91 18.69
C PHE A 314 -5.42 0.90 18.28
N ASP A 315 -6.30 1.06 19.26
CA ASP A 315 -7.70 1.39 19.00
C ASP A 315 -7.82 2.90 18.78
N GLU A 316 -7.79 3.29 17.52
CA GLU A 316 -7.93 4.69 17.08
C GLU A 316 -9.40 5.04 16.79
N GLY A 317 -10.33 4.18 17.20
CA GLY A 317 -11.75 4.31 16.87
C GLY A 317 -12.06 4.08 15.38
N PRO A 318 -13.18 4.65 14.88
CA PRO A 318 -13.61 4.44 13.49
C PRO A 318 -12.80 5.27 12.48
N VAL A 319 -12.07 6.30 12.95
CA VAL A 319 -11.29 7.18 12.09
C VAL A 319 -9.92 6.58 11.86
N HIS A 320 -9.72 6.18 10.62
CA HIS A 320 -8.50 5.67 10.02
C HIS A 320 -7.28 6.59 10.22
N THR A 321 -6.40 6.32 11.20
CA THR A 321 -5.10 7.02 11.29
C THR A 321 -3.93 6.15 10.79
N THR A 322 -2.75 6.75 10.81
CA THR A 322 -1.52 6.34 10.12
C THR A 322 -0.69 5.29 10.88
N THR A 323 -1.01 4.97 12.13
CA THR A 323 -0.22 4.02 12.96
C THR A 323 -0.73 2.59 12.95
N ARG A 324 -0.96 2.05 11.75
CA ARG A 324 -1.48 0.68 11.55
C ARG A 324 -0.36 -0.36 11.49
N CYS A 325 -0.76 -1.60 11.77
CA CYS A 325 0.06 -2.72 11.35
C CYS A 325 0.07 -2.84 9.81
N ALA A 326 1.05 -3.57 9.30
CA ALA A 326 1.31 -3.75 7.88
C ALA A 326 0.28 -4.63 7.16
N LEU A 327 -0.61 -5.29 7.91
CA LEU A 327 -1.78 -5.97 7.37
C LEU A 327 -3.03 -5.28 7.88
N VAL A 328 -3.88 -4.83 6.96
CA VAL A 328 -5.08 -4.07 7.29
C VAL A 328 -6.29 -4.65 6.59
N VAL A 329 -7.38 -4.82 7.34
CA VAL A 329 -8.71 -5.02 6.76
C VAL A 329 -9.31 -3.64 6.52
N THR A 330 -9.52 -3.29 5.26
CA THR A 330 -9.93 -1.94 4.87
C THR A 330 -11.45 -1.77 4.92
N LYS A 331 -11.90 -0.52 4.97
CA LYS A 331 -13.33 -0.18 4.78
C LYS A 331 -13.86 -0.49 3.37
N HIS A 332 -12.97 -0.83 2.43
CA HIS A 332 -13.28 -1.13 1.04
C HIS A 332 -13.37 -2.64 0.78
N ASN A 333 -13.69 -3.44 1.81
CA ASN A 333 -13.80 -4.89 1.72
C ASN A 333 -12.58 -5.55 1.04
N SER A 334 -11.39 -5.12 1.43
CA SER A 334 -10.12 -5.68 0.93
C SER A 334 -9.13 -5.86 2.07
N ILE A 335 -8.12 -6.70 1.83
CA ILE A 335 -6.94 -6.80 2.67
C ILE A 335 -5.82 -6.00 2.03
N GLU A 336 -5.23 -5.12 2.80
CA GLU A 336 -4.14 -4.25 2.40
C GLU A 336 -2.82 -4.70 3.02
N PHE A 337 -1.80 -4.84 2.18
CA PHE A 337 -0.43 -5.17 2.54
C PHE A 337 0.44 -3.91 2.43
N ARG A 338 1.02 -3.45 3.55
CA ARG A 338 1.83 -2.23 3.68
C ARG A 338 3.31 -2.50 4.01
N TYR A 339 3.82 -3.66 3.60
CA TYR A 339 5.19 -4.08 3.90
C TYR A 339 6.26 -3.30 3.12
N PRO A 340 6.18 -3.20 1.78
CA PRO A 340 7.23 -2.56 0.99
C PRO A 340 7.25 -1.03 1.13
N ALA A 341 8.46 -0.47 1.04
CA ALA A 341 8.63 0.95 0.74
C ALA A 341 8.20 1.24 -0.71
N ALA A 342 7.79 2.47 -0.97
CA ALA A 342 7.47 2.93 -2.31
C ALA A 342 8.65 2.77 -3.26
N THR A 343 8.34 2.55 -4.54
CA THR A 343 9.33 2.53 -5.62
C THR A 343 8.67 2.90 -6.95
N PHE A 344 9.47 3.27 -7.94
CA PHE A 344 9.05 3.42 -9.33
C PHE A 344 9.50 2.23 -10.20
N ASP A 345 10.00 1.16 -9.56
CA ASP A 345 10.30 -0.12 -10.19
C ASP A 345 9.03 -0.97 -10.32
N ALA A 346 8.41 -0.95 -11.50
CA ALA A 346 7.19 -1.70 -11.77
C ALA A 346 7.37 -3.23 -11.72
N ASP A 347 8.59 -3.75 -11.91
CA ASP A 347 8.86 -5.19 -11.77
C ASP A 347 8.80 -5.61 -10.30
N TYR A 348 9.40 -4.80 -9.41
CA TYR A 348 9.30 -5.02 -7.97
C TYR A 348 7.85 -4.92 -7.47
N ILE A 349 7.10 -3.91 -7.93
CA ILE A 349 5.68 -3.78 -7.58
C ILE A 349 4.88 -4.98 -8.08
N SER A 350 5.13 -5.43 -9.31
CA SER A 350 4.48 -6.62 -9.86
C SER A 350 4.80 -7.87 -9.03
N GLY A 351 6.02 -8.01 -8.52
CA GLY A 351 6.39 -9.10 -7.61
C GLY A 351 5.54 -9.12 -6.35
N TRP A 352 5.39 -7.97 -5.70
CA TRP A 352 4.53 -7.82 -4.53
C TRP A 352 3.06 -8.09 -4.81
N VAL A 353 2.54 -7.61 -5.95
CA VAL A 353 1.17 -7.88 -6.38
C VAL A 353 0.94 -9.39 -6.55
N HIS A 354 1.83 -10.10 -7.23
CA HIS A 354 1.71 -11.54 -7.40
C HIS A 354 1.82 -12.30 -6.08
N LEU A 355 2.73 -11.90 -5.19
CA LEU A 355 2.85 -12.52 -3.87
C LEU A 355 1.59 -12.33 -3.02
N ALA A 356 1.05 -11.10 -2.95
CA ALA A 356 -0.16 -10.79 -2.20
C ALA A 356 -1.36 -11.57 -2.76
N ARG A 357 -1.51 -11.60 -4.09
CA ARG A 357 -2.54 -12.41 -4.78
C ARG A 357 -2.42 -13.89 -4.47
N HIS A 358 -1.19 -14.42 -4.42
CA HIS A 358 -0.95 -15.84 -4.11
C HIS A 358 -1.32 -16.18 -2.66
N ILE A 359 -0.92 -15.35 -1.69
CA ILE A 359 -1.30 -15.54 -0.28
C ILE A 359 -2.83 -15.50 -0.13
N PHE A 360 -3.49 -14.54 -0.79
CA PHE A 360 -4.93 -14.44 -0.80
C PHE A 360 -5.59 -15.66 -1.46
N ALA A 361 -5.07 -16.12 -2.61
CA ALA A 361 -5.58 -17.30 -3.31
C ALA A 361 -5.48 -18.56 -2.46
N MET A 362 -4.41 -18.74 -1.69
CA MET A 362 -4.28 -19.86 -0.75
C MET A 362 -5.38 -19.83 0.31
N ALA A 363 -5.63 -18.65 0.89
CA ALA A 363 -6.68 -18.48 1.90
C ALA A 363 -8.09 -18.72 1.33
N LEU A 364 -8.33 -18.22 0.11
CA LEU A 364 -9.62 -18.29 -0.57
C LEU A 364 -9.95 -19.69 -1.09
N THR A 365 -9.00 -20.35 -1.76
CA THR A 365 -9.30 -21.52 -2.61
C THR A 365 -9.02 -22.87 -1.96
N LEU A 366 -8.17 -22.93 -0.94
CA LEU A 366 -7.85 -24.20 -0.30
C LEU A 366 -9.03 -24.71 0.53
N SER A 367 -9.26 -26.02 0.44
CA SER A 367 -10.14 -26.73 1.37
C SER A 367 -9.62 -26.57 2.80
N ASP A 368 -10.49 -26.71 3.81
CA ASP A 368 -10.10 -26.55 5.22
C ASP A 368 -8.93 -27.47 5.60
N LYS A 369 -8.97 -28.71 5.09
CA LYS A 369 -7.90 -29.71 5.28
C LYS A 369 -6.60 -29.30 4.60
N ASP A 370 -6.66 -28.79 3.38
CA ASP A 370 -5.44 -28.42 2.64
C ASP A 370 -4.85 -27.10 3.14
N PHE A 371 -5.68 -26.18 3.59
CA PHE A 371 -5.25 -24.97 4.28
C PHE A 371 -4.54 -25.33 5.61
N SER A 372 -5.05 -26.28 6.40
CA SER A 372 -4.34 -26.78 7.61
C SER A 372 -2.97 -27.34 7.28
N LYS A 373 -2.87 -28.14 6.22
CA LYS A 373 -1.57 -28.68 5.78
C LYS A 373 -0.62 -27.55 5.39
N ALA A 374 -1.09 -26.56 4.64
CA ALA A 374 -0.28 -25.42 4.24
C ALA A 374 0.22 -24.62 5.45
N LEU A 375 -0.66 -24.33 6.43
CA LEU A 375 -0.28 -23.69 7.69
C LEU A 375 0.79 -24.49 8.44
N CYS A 376 0.59 -25.81 8.57
CA CYS A 376 1.54 -26.69 9.25
C CYS A 376 2.89 -26.76 8.53
N VAL A 377 2.92 -26.75 7.19
CA VAL A 377 4.17 -26.70 6.41
C VAL A 377 4.89 -25.37 6.64
N VAL A 378 4.18 -24.24 6.57
CA VAL A 378 4.76 -22.92 6.86
C VAL A 378 5.31 -22.89 8.28
N TYR A 379 4.52 -23.33 9.26
CA TYR A 379 4.93 -23.35 10.67
C TYR A 379 6.18 -24.22 10.90
N GLU A 380 6.19 -25.43 10.36
CA GLU A 380 7.35 -26.32 10.44
C GLU A 380 8.60 -25.63 9.88
N MET A 381 8.49 -24.96 8.74
CA MET A 381 9.63 -24.30 8.11
C MET A 381 10.16 -23.10 8.91
N VAL A 382 9.27 -22.20 9.34
CA VAL A 382 9.68 -20.96 10.04
C VAL A 382 10.20 -21.23 11.45
N THR A 383 9.86 -22.39 12.03
CA THR A 383 10.33 -22.80 13.37
C THR A 383 11.59 -23.66 13.38
N ARG A 384 12.21 -23.96 12.23
CA ARG A 384 13.49 -24.69 12.19
C ARG A 384 14.57 -23.90 12.93
N ASP A 385 15.42 -24.63 13.67
CA ASP A 385 16.54 -24.02 14.38
C ASP A 385 17.58 -23.45 13.41
N GLU A 386 17.77 -24.13 12.26
CA GLU A 386 18.53 -23.60 11.13
C GLU A 386 17.82 -22.41 10.47
N LYS A 387 18.59 -21.43 10.02
CA LYS A 387 18.04 -20.26 9.30
C LYS A 387 17.57 -20.68 7.92
N VAL A 388 16.25 -20.71 7.73
CA VAL A 388 15.63 -20.91 6.41
C VAL A 388 15.57 -19.57 5.68
N GLY A 389 16.11 -19.52 4.46
CA GLY A 389 16.04 -18.32 3.62
C GLY A 389 14.62 -18.05 3.11
N TRP A 390 14.30 -16.78 2.87
CA TRP A 390 12.98 -16.36 2.39
C TRP A 390 12.61 -17.03 1.06
N GLU A 391 13.59 -17.34 0.19
CA GLU A 391 13.38 -18.04 -1.07
C GLU A 391 12.75 -19.42 -0.83
N THR A 392 13.20 -20.09 0.22
CA THR A 392 12.73 -21.43 0.55
C THR A 392 11.33 -21.37 1.14
N VAL A 393 11.04 -20.39 2.01
CA VAL A 393 9.69 -20.15 2.55
C VAL A 393 8.71 -19.80 1.44
N MET A 394 9.12 -18.93 0.50
CA MET A 394 8.34 -18.54 -0.67
C MET A 394 8.02 -19.74 -1.57
N THR A 395 9.03 -20.51 -1.97
CA THR A 395 8.88 -21.55 -2.99
C THR A 395 8.38 -22.90 -2.46
N LYS A 396 8.77 -23.28 -1.25
CA LYS A 396 8.39 -24.57 -0.62
C LYS A 396 7.31 -24.43 0.45
N GLY A 397 7.31 -23.31 1.19
CA GLY A 397 6.34 -23.07 2.25
C GLY A 397 4.97 -22.71 1.69
N ILE A 398 4.90 -21.66 0.89
CA ILE A 398 3.64 -21.21 0.26
C ILE A 398 3.50 -21.68 -1.20
N GLY A 399 4.54 -22.21 -1.81
CA GLY A 399 4.46 -22.72 -3.19
C GLY A 399 4.38 -21.62 -4.26
N PHE A 400 4.84 -20.40 -3.94
CA PHE A 400 4.90 -19.28 -4.88
C PHE A 400 6.11 -19.44 -5.82
N ARG A 401 5.85 -19.46 -7.12
CA ARG A 401 6.86 -19.70 -8.17
C ARG A 401 6.70 -18.79 -9.39
N GLU A 402 5.79 -17.82 -9.34
CA GLU A 402 5.49 -16.94 -10.49
C GLU A 402 6.61 -15.95 -10.76
N VAL A 403 7.29 -15.48 -9.71
CA VAL A 403 8.45 -14.59 -9.79
C VAL A 403 9.65 -15.32 -9.21
N VAL A 404 10.74 -15.38 -9.98
CA VAL A 404 11.92 -16.15 -9.55
C VAL A 404 12.71 -15.37 -8.49
N PRO A 405 13.35 -16.05 -7.53
CA PRO A 405 14.09 -15.37 -6.47
C PRO A 405 15.16 -14.37 -6.94
N GLU A 406 15.74 -14.57 -8.12
CA GLU A 406 16.75 -13.66 -8.67
C GLU A 406 16.18 -12.29 -9.06
N GLU A 407 14.90 -12.21 -9.43
CA GLU A 407 14.22 -10.93 -9.73
C GLU A 407 14.00 -10.12 -8.44
N TRP A 408 13.59 -10.79 -7.37
CA TRP A 408 13.53 -10.20 -6.03
C TRP A 408 14.90 -9.69 -5.59
N LYS A 409 15.95 -10.53 -5.67
CA LYS A 409 17.31 -10.14 -5.33
C LYS A 409 17.78 -8.94 -6.14
N LYS A 410 17.44 -8.87 -7.44
CA LYS A 410 17.76 -7.72 -8.29
C LYS A 410 17.22 -6.41 -7.72
N CYS A 411 15.96 -6.41 -7.28
CA CYS A 411 15.32 -5.24 -6.68
C CYS A 411 15.91 -4.94 -5.30
N MET A 412 16.19 -5.98 -4.51
CA MET A 412 16.72 -5.87 -3.14
C MET A 412 18.18 -5.41 -3.07
N ARG A 413 18.97 -5.48 -4.16
CA ARG A 413 20.35 -4.96 -4.18
C ARG A 413 20.45 -3.49 -3.76
N GLY A 414 19.37 -2.72 -3.95
CA GLY A 414 19.28 -1.32 -3.53
C GLY A 414 19.03 -1.08 -2.03
N PHE A 415 18.71 -2.12 -1.25
CA PHE A 415 18.24 -2.00 0.15
C PHE A 415 19.33 -1.61 1.17
N GLY A 416 20.59 -1.50 0.74
CA GLY A 416 21.65 -0.93 1.55
C GLY A 416 21.67 0.60 1.53
N ARG A 417 20.85 1.25 0.69
CA ARG A 417 20.80 2.71 0.58
C ARG A 417 19.85 3.29 1.62
N ASP A 418 20.24 4.43 2.17
CA ASP A 418 19.37 5.23 3.04
C ASP A 418 18.20 5.77 2.19
N LEU A 419 16.97 5.39 2.55
CA LEU A 419 15.77 5.77 1.78
C LEU A 419 15.59 7.29 1.75
N ASP A 420 16.03 8.00 2.78
CA ASP A 420 15.95 9.46 2.87
C ASP A 420 17.01 10.18 2.03
N LYS A 421 18.01 9.44 1.51
CA LYS A 421 19.13 9.99 0.72
C LYS A 421 19.15 9.46 -0.71
N GLN A 422 18.00 9.06 -1.24
CA GLN A 422 17.89 8.56 -2.61
C GLN A 422 18.05 9.66 -3.67
N GLY A 423 17.90 10.93 -3.28
CA GLY A 423 17.93 12.03 -4.23
C GLY A 423 16.63 12.14 -5.03
N ILE A 424 16.67 13.00 -6.04
CA ILE A 424 15.61 13.09 -7.06
C ILE A 424 15.66 11.82 -7.91
N LEU A 425 14.50 11.23 -8.20
CA LEU A 425 14.40 10.07 -9.07
C LEU A 425 14.99 10.39 -10.44
N SER A 426 15.85 9.50 -10.95
CA SER A 426 16.41 9.61 -12.29
C SER A 426 15.31 9.40 -13.35
N ARG A 427 15.58 9.85 -14.57
CA ARG A 427 14.79 9.40 -15.73
C ARG A 427 14.92 7.87 -15.91
N SER A 428 13.88 7.30 -16.50
CA SER A 428 13.65 5.89 -16.77
C SER A 428 14.62 5.26 -17.75
#